data_AF-S4PBS8-F1
#
_entry.id   AF-S4PBS8-F1
#
_cell.length_a   1.000
_cell.length_b   1.000
_cell.length_c   1.000
_cell.angle_alpha   90.00
_cell.angle_beta   90.00
_cell.angle_gamma   90.00
#
_symmetry.space_group_name_H-M   'P 1'
#
loop_
_entity.id
_entity.type
_entity.pdbx_description
1 polymer ?
#
loop_
_entity_poly.entity_id
_entity_poly.type
_entity_poly.pdbx_seq_one_letter_code
_entity_poly.pdbx_strand_id
1 'polypeptide(L)'
;AVLQCLENISDLHLRLGLFSIIWLTYIKHTFEDSCRLVNKVGKLPKDHLCIQDLGFKSECLKSFLNIAKNYLDKFYSCSLKTFDQAKQEIKFEKIWDESLPSLVEVAQDTKTVNIDILNLNYQISCTIYYQCHFNLKFTKPLDSLYDIDYQYILEALAGNVVQRDISMKCSEKLLAPRMKYLTKLTRTAVETISCIDNNEESKSYNNEECLHWIENICVLAELWGVDNNYVRRQYVTGLYHMGYDELAVNILGLITEPQLLLPSVLAITIQRLKRSLENSTNQPEWIVSMPPQLYKKMQNTILDPSIPAQPSLSTTTLVLQKLVSQIAKKTMDAEAMQNIKLAELIIESCEL
;
A
#
# COMPACT_ATOMS: atom_id res chain seq x y z
N ALA A 1 -2.86 0.11 24.97
CA ALA A 1 -3.67 -0.10 26.20
C ALA A 1 -5.05 -0.67 25.86
N VAL A 2 -6.00 0.11 25.32
CA VAL A 2 -7.38 -0.38 25.07
C VAL A 2 -7.43 -1.66 24.23
N LEU A 3 -6.71 -1.72 23.10
CA LEU A 3 -6.65 -2.92 22.26
C LEU A 3 -6.10 -4.15 23.00
N GLN A 4 -5.05 -3.97 23.79
CA GLN A 4 -4.46 -5.02 24.60
C GLN A 4 -5.44 -5.54 25.66
N CYS A 5 -6.21 -4.64 26.28
CA CYS A 5 -7.27 -5.05 27.21
C CYS A 5 -8.36 -5.85 26.50
N LEU A 6 -8.82 -5.40 25.32
CA LEU A 6 -9.84 -6.11 24.53
C LEU A 6 -9.36 -7.50 24.09
N GLU A 7 -8.10 -7.64 23.67
CA GLU A 7 -7.54 -8.93 23.26
C GLU A 7 -7.50 -9.97 24.39
N ASN A 8 -7.34 -9.52 25.64
CA ASN A 8 -7.34 -10.38 26.83
C ASN A 8 -8.74 -10.87 27.24
N ILE A 9 -9.82 -10.29 26.68
CA ILE A 9 -11.18 -10.75 26.95
C ILE A 9 -11.41 -12.07 26.20
N SER A 10 -11.65 -13.13 26.98
CA SER A 10 -11.84 -14.49 26.46
C SER A 10 -13.20 -14.65 25.78
N ASP A 11 -14.24 -14.07 26.36
CA ASP A 11 -15.60 -14.11 25.82
C ASP A 11 -15.71 -13.26 24.54
N LEU A 12 -16.09 -13.91 23.44
CA LEU A 12 -16.16 -13.27 22.13
C LEU A 12 -17.33 -12.28 22.00
N HIS A 13 -18.47 -12.57 22.62
CA HIS A 13 -19.65 -11.68 22.59
C HIS A 13 -19.34 -10.37 23.32
N LEU A 14 -18.75 -10.46 24.51
CA LEU A 14 -18.34 -9.28 25.27
C LEU A 14 -17.28 -8.48 24.52
N ARG A 15 -16.27 -9.15 23.96
CA ARG A 15 -15.20 -8.49 23.22
C ARG A 15 -15.73 -7.74 21.99
N LEU A 16 -16.59 -8.36 21.18
CA LEU A 16 -17.19 -7.72 20.00
C LEU A 16 -18.17 -6.61 20.36
N GLY A 17 -18.94 -6.78 21.43
CA GLY A 17 -19.80 -5.74 21.98
C GLY A 17 -18.99 -4.52 22.41
N LEU A 18 -17.90 -4.71 23.14
CA LEU A 18 -17.01 -3.62 23.55
C LEU A 18 -16.32 -2.97 22.35
N PHE A 19 -15.90 -3.73 21.34
CA PHE A 19 -15.40 -3.14 20.09
C PHE A 19 -16.45 -2.22 19.43
N SER A 20 -17.71 -2.63 19.43
CA SER A 20 -18.80 -1.83 18.86
C SER A 20 -19.08 -0.58 19.69
N ILE A 21 -19.16 -0.72 21.02
CA ILE A 21 -19.41 0.39 21.95
C ILE A 21 -18.29 1.43 21.85
N ILE A 22 -17.02 1.01 21.98
CA ILE A 22 -15.88 1.94 21.92
C ILE A 22 -15.81 2.66 20.58
N TRP A 23 -16.09 1.95 19.48
CA TRP A 23 -16.17 2.56 18.15
C TRP A 23 -17.20 3.68 18.14
N LEU A 24 -18.44 3.38 18.54
CA LEU A 24 -19.56 4.31 18.50
C LEU A 24 -19.38 5.50 19.43
N THR A 25 -18.83 5.28 20.62
CA THR A 25 -18.72 6.32 21.65
C THR A 25 -17.52 7.22 21.43
N TYR A 26 -16.36 6.69 20.98
CA TYR A 26 -15.10 7.44 21.05
C TYR A 26 -14.36 7.63 19.72
N ILE A 27 -14.56 6.76 18.73
CA ILE A 27 -13.73 6.75 17.52
C ILE A 27 -14.49 7.27 16.30
N LYS A 28 -15.73 6.83 16.13
CA LYS A 28 -16.53 7.00 14.91
C LYS A 28 -16.55 8.45 14.42
N HIS A 29 -16.99 9.39 15.28
CA HIS A 29 -17.19 10.78 14.86
C HIS A 29 -15.89 11.44 14.38
N THR A 30 -14.82 11.33 15.17
CA THR A 30 -13.50 11.88 14.80
C THR A 30 -12.95 11.22 13.53
N PHE A 31 -13.20 9.92 13.34
CA PHE A 31 -12.80 9.20 12.13
C PHE A 31 -13.58 9.65 10.89
N GLU A 32 -14.89 9.87 11.01
CA GLU A 32 -15.75 10.41 9.95
C GLU A 32 -15.29 11.79 9.48
N ASP A 33 -15.04 12.70 10.43
CA ASP A 33 -14.58 14.06 10.11
C ASP A 33 -13.18 14.04 9.50
N SER A 34 -12.29 13.17 10.01
CA SER A 34 -10.96 12.95 9.44
C SER A 34 -11.04 12.44 7.99
N CYS A 35 -11.91 11.46 7.72
CA CYS A 35 -12.15 10.93 6.37
C CYS A 35 -12.65 12.03 5.43
N ARG A 36 -13.63 12.83 5.86
CA ARG A 36 -14.19 13.94 5.08
C ARG A 36 -13.14 14.98 4.74
N LEU A 37 -12.33 15.40 5.73
CA LEU A 37 -11.28 16.39 5.54
C LEU A 37 -10.18 15.89 4.59
N VAL A 38 -9.69 14.66 4.80
CA VAL A 38 -8.65 14.08 3.93
C VAL A 38 -9.18 13.85 2.51
N ASN A 39 -10.45 13.41 2.37
CA ASN A 39 -11.07 13.23 1.06
C ASN A 39 -11.15 14.56 0.28
N LYS A 40 -11.50 15.65 0.98
CA LYS A 40 -11.55 17.01 0.43
C LYS A 40 -10.17 17.54 0.05
N VAL A 41 -9.17 17.36 0.92
CA VAL A 41 -7.81 17.92 0.73
C VAL A 41 -6.97 17.10 -0.24
N GLY A 42 -7.16 15.78 -0.29
CA GLY A 42 -6.43 14.85 -1.16
C GLY A 42 -4.97 14.62 -0.76
N LYS A 43 -4.60 14.90 0.50
CA LYS A 43 -3.30 14.63 1.14
C LYS A 43 -3.42 14.91 2.64
N LEU A 44 -2.32 14.86 3.39
CA LEU A 44 -2.30 15.31 4.79
C LEU A 44 -2.75 16.78 4.89
N PRO A 45 -3.84 17.08 5.62
CA PRO A 45 -4.28 18.46 5.83
C PRO A 45 -3.26 19.25 6.66
N LYS A 46 -3.10 20.53 6.33
CA LYS A 46 -2.22 21.44 7.10
C LYS A 46 -2.80 21.68 8.50
N ASP A 47 -1.95 22.09 9.44
CA ASP A 47 -2.35 22.31 10.84
C ASP A 47 -3.56 23.24 11.00
N HIS A 48 -3.64 24.34 10.25
CA HIS A 48 -4.79 25.25 10.34
C HIS A 48 -6.13 24.56 10.01
N LEU A 49 -6.16 23.69 9.00
CA LEU A 49 -7.36 22.93 8.64
C LEU A 49 -7.67 21.85 9.68
N CYS A 50 -6.65 21.15 10.19
CA CYS A 50 -6.87 20.13 11.23
C CYS A 50 -7.41 20.77 12.52
N ILE A 51 -6.88 21.91 12.94
CA ILE A 51 -7.36 22.62 14.13
C ILE A 51 -8.79 23.11 13.93
N GLN A 52 -9.09 23.65 12.74
CA GLN A 52 -10.41 24.16 12.42
C GLN A 52 -11.49 23.06 12.39
N ASP A 53 -11.22 21.95 11.70
CA ASP A 53 -12.23 20.93 11.41
C ASP A 53 -12.22 19.77 12.42
N LEU A 54 -11.09 19.50 13.09
CA LEU A 54 -10.91 18.35 14.00
C LEU A 54 -10.51 18.75 15.43
N GLY A 55 -10.08 19.99 15.65
CA GLY A 55 -9.64 20.47 16.97
C GLY A 55 -8.21 20.07 17.38
N PHE A 56 -7.40 19.48 16.48
CA PHE A 56 -6.01 19.09 16.77
C PHE A 56 -5.07 19.26 15.57
N LYS A 57 -3.76 19.13 15.76
CA LYS A 57 -2.73 19.31 14.70
C LYS A 57 -2.63 18.12 13.75
N SER A 58 -1.99 18.33 12.59
CA SER A 58 -1.80 17.31 11.57
C SER A 58 -1.03 16.07 12.06
N GLU A 59 -0.10 16.24 13.00
CA GLU A 59 0.63 15.11 13.59
C GLU A 59 -0.26 14.23 14.49
N CYS A 60 -1.17 14.87 15.24
CA CYS A 60 -2.20 14.16 16.01
C CYS A 60 -3.16 13.40 15.10
N LEU A 61 -3.50 13.97 13.93
CA LEU A 61 -4.32 13.29 12.92
C LEU A 61 -3.66 11.99 12.45
N LYS A 62 -2.38 12.01 12.08
CA LYS A 62 -1.67 10.79 11.66
C LYS A 62 -1.69 9.73 12.75
N SER A 63 -1.42 10.14 13.99
CA SER A 63 -1.42 9.25 15.16
C SER A 63 -2.80 8.64 15.40
N PHE A 64 -3.85 9.47 15.36
CA PHE A 64 -5.23 9.01 15.49
C PHE A 64 -5.63 8.04 14.37
N LEU A 65 -5.30 8.33 13.12
CA LEU A 65 -5.60 7.46 11.98
C LEU A 65 -4.90 6.10 12.11
N ASN A 66 -3.64 6.07 12.60
CA ASN A 66 -2.95 4.81 12.90
C ASN A 66 -3.70 4.00 13.98
N ILE A 67 -4.13 4.67 15.06
CA ILE A 67 -4.90 4.04 16.13
C ILE A 67 -6.22 3.49 15.59
N ALA A 68 -6.96 4.27 14.81
CA ALA A 68 -8.23 3.86 14.21
C ALA A 68 -8.06 2.68 13.23
N LYS A 69 -7.01 2.70 12.40
CA LYS A 69 -6.66 1.60 11.49
C LYS A 69 -6.35 0.32 12.25
N ASN A 70 -5.50 0.38 13.27
CA ASN A 70 -5.17 -0.80 14.09
C ASN A 70 -6.39 -1.28 14.88
N TYR A 71 -7.27 -0.36 15.31
CA TYR A 71 -8.50 -0.71 15.97
C TYR A 71 -9.46 -1.50 15.06
N LEU A 72 -9.68 -1.00 13.84
CA LEU A 72 -10.54 -1.66 12.86
C LEU A 72 -9.98 -2.99 12.38
N ASP A 73 -8.65 -3.11 12.23
CA ASP A 73 -7.98 -4.38 11.93
C ASP A 73 -8.27 -5.45 12.99
N LYS A 74 -8.13 -5.09 14.27
CA LYS A 74 -8.42 -5.99 15.40
C LYS A 74 -9.90 -6.29 15.54
N PHE A 75 -10.76 -5.30 15.32
CA PHE A 75 -12.20 -5.50 15.33
C PHE A 75 -12.62 -6.47 14.21
N TYR A 76 -12.13 -6.25 12.99
CA TYR A 76 -12.39 -7.11 11.84
C TYR A 76 -11.89 -8.53 12.08
N SER A 77 -10.63 -8.70 12.50
CA SER A 77 -10.04 -10.00 12.84
C SER A 77 -10.82 -10.73 13.94
N CYS A 78 -11.36 -10.00 14.92
CA CYS A 78 -12.21 -10.57 15.96
C CYS A 78 -13.56 -11.04 15.40
N SER A 79 -14.16 -10.27 14.48
CA SER A 79 -15.47 -10.57 13.89
C SER A 79 -15.49 -11.80 12.97
N LEU A 80 -14.31 -12.19 12.45
CA LEU A 80 -14.15 -13.40 11.63
C LEU A 80 -14.09 -14.70 12.46
N LYS A 81 -14.00 -14.62 13.79
CA LYS A 81 -13.95 -15.80 14.66
C LYS A 81 -15.33 -16.41 14.82
N THR A 82 -15.39 -17.75 14.87
CA THR A 82 -16.64 -18.49 15.06
C THR A 82 -17.14 -18.39 16.50
N PHE A 83 -18.44 -18.18 16.66
CA PHE A 83 -19.13 -18.16 17.96
C PHE A 83 -19.47 -19.59 18.41
N ASP A 84 -18.49 -20.31 18.93
CA ASP A 84 -18.74 -21.65 19.50
C ASP A 84 -19.31 -21.58 20.93
N GLN A 85 -19.26 -20.40 21.57
CA GLN A 85 -19.71 -20.19 22.95
C GLN A 85 -21.11 -19.56 22.99
N ALA A 86 -22.01 -20.20 23.75
CA ALA A 86 -23.27 -19.59 24.12
C ALA A 86 -23.03 -18.34 24.97
N LYS A 87 -23.93 -17.36 24.87
CA LYS A 87 -23.96 -16.18 25.74
C LYS A 87 -23.93 -16.62 27.21
N GLN A 88 -23.03 -16.05 28.00
CA GLN A 88 -22.92 -16.37 29.42
C GLN A 88 -24.05 -15.73 30.21
N GLU A 89 -24.53 -16.42 31.25
CA GLU A 89 -25.44 -15.81 32.21
C GLU A 89 -24.65 -14.84 33.10
N ILE A 90 -24.92 -13.54 32.96
CA ILE A 90 -24.22 -12.51 33.73
C ILE A 90 -24.82 -12.47 35.14
N LYS A 91 -24.03 -12.83 36.14
CA LYS A 91 -24.41 -12.81 37.55
C LYS A 91 -23.81 -11.60 38.24
N PHE A 92 -24.67 -10.72 38.76
CA PHE A 92 -24.28 -9.58 39.58
C PHE A 92 -25.35 -9.29 40.61
N GLU A 93 -24.96 -8.63 41.70
CA GLU A 93 -25.88 -8.18 42.73
C GLU A 93 -26.63 -6.93 42.21
N LYS A 94 -27.94 -7.04 42.01
CA LYS A 94 -28.78 -5.89 41.68
C LYS A 94 -28.89 -4.99 42.91
N ILE A 95 -28.28 -3.81 42.84
CA ILE A 95 -28.31 -2.84 43.95
C ILE A 95 -29.71 -2.20 44.06
N TRP A 96 -30.43 -2.05 42.95
CA TRP A 96 -31.77 -1.46 42.87
C TRP A 96 -32.62 -2.17 41.81
N ASP A 97 -33.94 -2.29 42.01
CA ASP A 97 -34.84 -2.95 41.05
C ASP A 97 -34.97 -2.20 39.71
N GLU A 98 -34.71 -0.88 39.69
CA GLU A 98 -34.75 -0.01 38.50
C GLU A 98 -33.35 0.28 37.92
N SER A 99 -32.33 -0.52 38.23
CA SER A 99 -30.97 -0.26 37.73
C SER A 99 -30.88 -0.42 36.21
N LEU A 100 -30.21 0.53 35.55
CA LEU A 100 -29.80 0.41 34.15
C LEU A 100 -28.96 -0.86 33.93
N PRO A 101 -28.99 -1.47 32.72
CA PRO A 101 -28.19 -2.64 32.42
C PRO A 101 -26.70 -2.33 32.61
N SER A 102 -25.97 -3.28 33.18
CA SER A 102 -24.53 -3.20 33.34
C SER A 102 -23.83 -3.14 31.98
N LEU A 103 -22.61 -2.60 31.94
CA LEU A 103 -21.82 -2.55 30.70
C LEU A 103 -21.59 -3.95 30.11
N VAL A 104 -21.50 -4.98 30.95
CA VAL A 104 -21.32 -6.37 30.52
C VAL A 104 -22.58 -6.86 29.79
N GLU A 105 -23.78 -6.57 30.33
CA GLU A 105 -25.05 -6.89 29.68
C GLU A 105 -25.19 -6.14 28.35
N VAL A 106 -24.92 -4.83 28.35
CA VAL A 106 -24.97 -4.00 27.14
C VAL A 106 -24.00 -4.53 26.08
N ALA A 107 -22.76 -4.89 26.45
CA ALA A 107 -21.79 -5.45 25.53
C ALA A 107 -22.27 -6.80 24.96
N GLN A 108 -22.76 -7.71 25.79
CA GLN A 108 -23.20 -9.03 25.36
C GLN A 108 -24.44 -8.98 24.44
N ASP A 109 -25.30 -7.97 24.63
CA ASP A 109 -26.51 -7.78 23.84
C ASP A 109 -26.36 -6.80 22.68
N THR A 110 -25.15 -6.26 22.49
CA THR A 110 -24.85 -5.45 21.31
C THR A 110 -25.01 -6.30 20.05
N LYS A 111 -25.80 -5.81 19.09
CA LYS A 111 -26.01 -6.50 17.81
C LYS A 111 -24.69 -6.67 17.07
N THR A 112 -24.49 -7.84 16.48
CA THR A 112 -23.32 -8.12 15.65
C THR A 112 -23.29 -7.17 14.45
N VAL A 113 -22.15 -6.51 14.25
CA VAL A 113 -21.93 -5.63 13.10
C VAL A 113 -21.90 -6.43 11.81
N ASN A 114 -22.31 -5.81 10.71
CA ASN A 114 -22.17 -6.40 9.38
C ASN A 114 -20.67 -6.46 9.02
N ILE A 115 -20.17 -7.67 8.76
CA ILE A 115 -18.75 -7.95 8.52
C ILE A 115 -18.25 -7.25 7.25
N ASP A 116 -19.07 -7.18 6.20
CA ASP A 116 -18.72 -6.52 4.94
C ASP A 116 -18.57 -5.00 5.12
N ILE A 117 -19.48 -4.39 5.88
CA ILE A 117 -19.37 -2.97 6.26
C ILE A 117 -18.13 -2.73 7.12
N LEU A 118 -17.83 -3.61 8.07
CA LEU A 118 -16.64 -3.50 8.91
C LEU A 118 -15.36 -3.62 8.06
N ASN A 119 -15.32 -4.56 7.11
CA ASN A 119 -14.24 -4.70 6.14
C ASN A 119 -14.03 -3.40 5.32
N LEU A 120 -15.11 -2.81 4.80
CA LEU A 120 -15.04 -1.54 4.08
C LEU A 120 -14.52 -0.38 4.96
N ASN A 121 -14.93 -0.31 6.22
CA ASN A 121 -14.40 0.66 7.17
C ASN A 121 -12.89 0.46 7.40
N TYR A 122 -12.45 -0.80 7.52
CA TYR A 122 -11.04 -1.13 7.64
C TYR A 122 -10.25 -0.69 6.39
N GLN A 123 -10.75 -0.98 5.19
CA GLN A 123 -10.14 -0.52 3.93
C GLN A 123 -9.99 1.00 3.86
N ILE A 124 -11.04 1.75 4.22
CA ILE A 124 -11.03 3.21 4.29
C ILE A 124 -9.94 3.69 5.27
N SER A 125 -9.84 3.05 6.44
CA SER A 125 -8.86 3.41 7.45
C SER A 125 -7.42 3.23 6.95
N CYS A 126 -7.12 2.13 6.25
CA CYS A 126 -5.83 1.91 5.61
C CYS A 126 -5.56 2.98 4.55
N THR A 127 -6.53 3.26 3.68
CA THR A 127 -6.40 4.26 2.61
C THR A 127 -6.05 5.65 3.15
N ILE A 128 -6.83 6.13 4.13
CA ILE A 128 -6.66 7.47 4.68
C ILE A 128 -5.38 7.55 5.51
N TYR A 129 -5.09 6.53 6.32
CA TYR A 129 -3.85 6.48 7.10
C TYR A 129 -2.61 6.48 6.21
N TYR A 130 -2.53 5.60 5.20
CA TYR A 130 -1.36 5.49 4.32
C TYR A 130 -1.13 6.78 3.54
N GLN A 131 -2.21 7.39 3.04
CA GLN A 131 -2.15 8.68 2.35
C GLN A 131 -1.61 9.80 3.27
N CYS A 132 -2.07 9.87 4.51
CA CYS A 132 -1.63 10.89 5.47
C CYS A 132 -0.21 10.65 5.97
N HIS A 133 0.17 9.39 6.21
CA HIS A 133 1.50 9.01 6.66
C HIS A 133 2.56 9.46 5.64
N PHE A 134 2.38 9.09 4.37
CA PHE A 134 3.27 9.46 3.28
C PHE A 134 3.05 10.88 2.73
N ASN A 135 2.05 11.62 3.25
CA ASN A 135 1.59 12.88 2.68
C ASN A 135 1.35 12.79 1.15
N LEU A 136 0.84 11.65 0.71
CA LEU A 136 0.66 11.32 -0.70
C LEU A 136 -0.45 12.18 -1.31
N LYS A 137 -0.18 12.76 -2.48
CA LYS A 137 -1.18 13.52 -3.24
C LYS A 137 -2.06 12.59 -4.08
N PHE A 138 -3.32 12.48 -3.69
CA PHE A 138 -4.37 11.77 -4.40
C PHE A 138 -5.72 12.45 -4.15
N THR A 139 -6.32 13.03 -5.20
CA THR A 139 -7.55 13.82 -5.09
C THR A 139 -8.76 12.91 -4.86
N LYS A 140 -9.59 13.24 -3.85
CA LYS A 140 -10.83 12.52 -3.54
C LYS A 140 -10.66 11.00 -3.48
N PRO A 141 -9.75 10.48 -2.63
CA PRO A 141 -9.45 9.04 -2.54
C PRO A 141 -10.69 8.20 -2.25
N LEU A 142 -11.62 8.68 -1.41
CA LEU A 142 -12.80 7.89 -1.05
C LEU A 142 -13.83 7.87 -2.19
N ASP A 143 -13.95 8.94 -2.96
CA ASP A 143 -14.88 8.99 -4.10
C ASP A 143 -14.38 8.21 -5.34
N SER A 144 -13.07 7.95 -5.42
CA SER A 144 -12.43 7.37 -6.62
C SER A 144 -11.93 5.94 -6.44
N LEU A 145 -11.79 5.47 -5.21
CA LEU A 145 -11.30 4.11 -4.89
C LEU A 145 -12.41 3.18 -4.38
N TYR A 146 -13.62 3.72 -4.15
CA TYR A 146 -14.77 3.01 -3.64
C TYR A 146 -16.01 3.33 -4.49
N ASP A 147 -16.83 2.31 -4.76
CA ASP A 147 -18.07 2.47 -5.54
C ASP A 147 -19.25 2.84 -4.65
N ILE A 148 -19.15 2.53 -3.36
CA ILE A 148 -20.19 2.81 -2.37
C ILE A 148 -19.84 4.14 -1.70
N ASP A 149 -20.85 4.97 -1.50
CA ASP A 149 -20.69 6.22 -0.77
C ASP A 149 -20.04 5.98 0.61
N TYR A 150 -18.87 6.58 0.82
CA TYR A 150 -18.11 6.41 2.05
C TYR A 150 -18.87 6.91 3.28
N GLN A 151 -19.77 7.90 3.15
CA GLN A 151 -20.60 8.36 4.26
C GLN A 151 -21.55 7.25 4.71
N TYR A 152 -22.17 6.55 3.76
CA TYR A 152 -22.99 5.38 4.06
C TYR A 152 -22.18 4.27 4.72
N ILE A 153 -20.95 3.99 4.25
CA ILE A 153 -20.08 2.95 4.86
C ILE A 153 -19.81 3.26 6.34
N LEU A 154 -19.48 4.51 6.65
CA LEU A 154 -19.15 4.94 8.00
C LEU A 154 -20.39 4.95 8.92
N GLU A 155 -21.54 5.41 8.40
CA GLU A 155 -22.81 5.43 9.13
C GLU A 155 -23.38 4.03 9.38
N ALA A 156 -23.32 3.14 8.39
CA ALA A 156 -23.91 1.81 8.44
C ALA A 156 -23.27 0.91 9.51
N LEU A 157 -21.99 1.14 9.86
CA LEU A 157 -21.31 0.38 10.92
C LEU A 157 -21.94 0.62 12.30
N ALA A 158 -22.64 1.74 12.48
CA ALA A 158 -23.39 2.03 13.71
C ALA A 158 -24.71 1.25 13.85
N GLY A 159 -25.13 0.51 12.82
CA GLY A 159 -26.37 -0.28 12.85
C GLY A 159 -27.66 0.54 12.70
N ASN A 160 -27.55 1.85 12.44
CA ASN A 160 -28.69 2.78 12.36
C ASN A 160 -29.29 2.91 10.95
N VAL A 161 -28.72 2.24 9.95
CA VAL A 161 -29.11 2.39 8.54
C VAL A 161 -29.70 1.08 8.02
N VAL A 162 -30.71 1.18 7.14
CA VAL A 162 -31.27 0.03 6.43
C VAL A 162 -30.15 -0.66 5.66
N GLN A 163 -29.89 -1.93 5.98
CA GLN A 163 -28.87 -2.72 5.31
C GLN A 163 -29.23 -2.85 3.83
N ARG A 164 -28.43 -2.22 2.97
CA ARG A 164 -28.44 -2.48 1.54
C ARG A 164 -27.68 -3.78 1.28
N ASP A 165 -28.05 -4.52 0.24
CA ASP A 165 -27.22 -5.60 -0.27
C ASP A 165 -25.95 -5.00 -0.87
N ILE A 166 -24.81 -5.24 -0.22
CA ILE A 166 -23.52 -4.71 -0.66
C ILE A 166 -22.75 -5.84 -1.33
N SER A 167 -22.48 -5.67 -2.62
CA SER A 167 -21.58 -6.58 -3.32
C SER A 167 -20.13 -6.28 -2.94
N MET A 168 -19.46 -7.25 -2.32
CA MET A 168 -18.01 -7.22 -2.08
C MET A 168 -17.17 -7.53 -3.35
N LYS A 169 -17.81 -7.83 -4.49
CA LYS A 169 -17.07 -8.11 -5.74
C LYS A 169 -16.28 -6.90 -6.17
N CYS A 170 -15.01 -7.12 -6.53
CA CYS A 170 -14.17 -6.08 -7.09
C CYS A 170 -14.78 -5.57 -8.41
N SER A 171 -15.05 -4.27 -8.46
CA SER A 171 -15.54 -3.59 -9.65
C SER A 171 -14.38 -3.32 -10.60
N GLU A 172 -14.54 -3.71 -11.86
CA GLU A 172 -13.54 -3.49 -12.91
C GLU A 172 -13.21 -1.99 -13.08
N LYS A 173 -14.17 -1.10 -12.82
CA LYS A 173 -14.00 0.35 -12.88
C LYS A 173 -13.02 0.87 -11.84
N LEU A 174 -12.90 0.20 -10.69
CA LEU A 174 -12.02 0.59 -9.60
C LEU A 174 -10.61 0.03 -9.70
N LEU A 175 -10.39 -0.99 -10.53
CA LEU A 175 -9.07 -1.63 -10.64
C LEU A 175 -7.99 -0.64 -11.06
N ALA A 176 -8.20 0.11 -12.14
CA ALA A 176 -7.23 1.08 -12.64
C ALA A 176 -6.88 2.18 -11.61
N PRO A 177 -7.83 2.88 -10.96
CA PRO A 177 -7.48 3.89 -9.95
C PRO A 177 -6.84 3.27 -8.70
N ARG A 178 -7.24 2.07 -8.26
CA ARG A 178 -6.59 1.35 -7.14
C ARG A 178 -5.16 0.96 -7.47
N MET A 179 -4.91 0.37 -8.64
CA MET A 179 -3.57 0.04 -9.12
C MET A 179 -2.68 1.29 -9.19
N LYS A 180 -3.20 2.41 -9.68
CA LYS A 180 -2.49 3.70 -9.70
C LYS A 180 -2.17 4.21 -8.29
N TYR A 181 -3.09 4.07 -7.34
CA TYR A 181 -2.87 4.45 -5.94
C TYR A 181 -1.80 3.56 -5.28
N LEU A 182 -1.88 2.23 -5.46
CA LEU A 182 -0.90 1.27 -4.94
C LEU A 182 0.49 1.51 -5.53
N THR A 183 0.62 1.82 -6.82
CA THR A 183 1.91 2.18 -7.43
C THR A 183 2.52 3.41 -6.76
N LYS A 184 1.71 4.44 -6.49
CA LYS A 184 2.18 5.65 -5.80
C LYS A 184 2.64 5.36 -4.38
N LEU A 185 1.85 4.60 -3.61
CA LEU A 185 2.24 4.19 -2.25
C LEU A 185 3.53 3.38 -2.25
N THR A 186 3.64 2.42 -3.16
CA THR A 186 4.82 1.57 -3.29
C THR A 186 6.07 2.40 -3.59
N ARG A 187 5.95 3.39 -4.48
CA ARG A 187 7.06 4.30 -4.80
C ARG A 187 7.48 5.12 -3.57
N THR A 188 6.55 5.69 -2.81
CA THR A 188 6.89 6.46 -1.61
C THR A 188 7.41 5.57 -0.48
N ALA A 189 6.97 4.32 -0.38
CA ALA A 189 7.55 3.35 0.55
C ALA A 189 9.02 3.01 0.21
N VAL A 190 9.40 2.98 -1.07
CA VAL A 190 10.81 2.79 -1.47
C VAL A 190 11.67 3.98 -1.06
N GLU A 191 11.11 5.19 -1.03
CA GLU A 191 11.81 6.41 -0.62
C GLU A 191 12.19 6.41 0.89
N THR A 192 11.66 5.48 1.70
CA THR A 192 12.05 5.34 3.12
C THR A 192 13.34 4.53 3.31
N ILE A 193 13.88 3.93 2.25
CA ILE A 193 15.16 3.20 2.31
C ILE A 193 16.28 4.21 2.52
N SER A 194 17.13 3.95 3.52
CA SER A 194 18.30 4.77 3.84
C SER A 194 19.59 3.99 3.63
N CYS A 195 20.64 4.71 3.24
CA CYS A 195 21.99 4.13 3.15
C CYS A 195 22.63 4.16 4.53
N ILE A 196 23.21 3.02 4.94
CA ILE A 196 24.09 2.95 6.10
C ILE A 196 25.52 3.01 5.56
N ASP A 197 26.18 4.14 5.80
CA ASP A 197 27.61 4.31 5.54
C ASP A 197 28.39 3.58 6.63
N ASN A 198 28.52 2.28 6.48
CA ASN A 198 29.58 1.54 7.15
C ASN A 198 30.84 1.79 6.33
N ASN A 199 31.95 2.16 6.96
CA ASN A 199 33.26 2.47 6.32
C ASN A 199 33.90 1.28 5.55
N GLU A 200 33.10 0.32 5.09
CA GLU A 200 33.44 -0.82 4.26
C GLU A 200 33.05 -0.55 2.79
N GLU A 201 33.73 -1.22 1.86
CA GLU A 201 33.56 -1.04 0.41
C GLU A 201 32.15 -1.43 -0.12
N SER A 202 31.31 -2.06 0.71
CA SER A 202 29.94 -2.47 0.36
C SER A 202 28.87 -1.52 0.91
N LYS A 203 28.02 -0.99 0.03
CA LYS A 203 26.83 -0.20 0.42
C LYS A 203 25.85 -1.11 1.17
N SER A 204 25.52 -0.75 2.41
CA SER A 204 24.46 -1.42 3.16
C SER A 204 23.20 -0.55 3.21
N TYR A 205 22.02 -1.17 3.13
CA TYR A 205 20.74 -0.47 3.06
C TYR A 205 19.89 -0.83 4.28
N ASN A 206 19.33 0.17 4.95
CA ASN A 206 18.24 -0.03 5.89
C ASN A 206 16.91 0.05 5.12
N ASN A 207 16.24 -1.09 4.97
CA ASN A 207 14.95 -1.22 4.30
C ASN A 207 13.83 -1.76 5.21
N GLU A 208 14.01 -1.80 6.54
CA GLU A 208 13.03 -2.37 7.47
C GLU A 208 11.68 -1.68 7.38
N GLU A 209 11.67 -0.34 7.44
CA GLU A 209 10.46 0.46 7.30
C GLU A 209 9.81 0.26 5.93
N CYS A 210 10.62 0.20 4.87
CA CYS A 210 10.14 -0.03 3.51
C CYS A 210 9.40 -1.39 3.43
N LEU A 211 10.01 -2.46 3.93
CA LEU A 211 9.42 -3.80 3.93
C LEU A 211 8.10 -3.84 4.70
N HIS A 212 8.05 -3.23 5.88
CA HIS A 212 6.81 -3.12 6.66
C HIS A 212 5.70 -2.41 5.88
N TRP A 213 6.04 -1.35 5.14
CA TRP A 213 5.08 -0.66 4.29
C TRP A 213 4.64 -1.49 3.08
N ILE A 214 5.55 -2.24 2.44
CA ILE A 214 5.18 -3.14 1.34
C ILE A 214 4.20 -4.22 1.82
N GLU A 215 4.38 -4.77 3.01
CA GLU A 215 3.45 -5.73 3.61
C GLU A 215 2.06 -5.09 3.83
N ASN A 216 2.00 -3.90 4.44
CA ASN A 216 0.76 -3.15 4.62
C ASN A 216 0.06 -2.84 3.28
N ILE A 217 0.82 -2.49 2.24
CA ILE A 217 0.28 -2.22 0.89
C ILE A 217 -0.26 -3.51 0.25
N CYS A 218 0.38 -4.67 0.48
CA CYS A 218 -0.13 -5.96 0.02
C CYS A 218 -1.46 -6.32 0.72
N VAL A 219 -1.56 -6.11 2.04
CA VAL A 219 -2.83 -6.30 2.77
C VAL A 219 -3.94 -5.43 2.14
N LEU A 220 -3.67 -4.15 1.87
CA LEU A 220 -4.66 -3.29 1.21
C LEU A 220 -5.00 -3.76 -0.22
N ALA A 221 -4.02 -4.26 -0.98
CA ALA A 221 -4.25 -4.82 -2.31
C ALA A 221 -5.19 -6.04 -2.25
N GLU A 222 -4.95 -6.96 -1.32
CA GLU A 222 -5.83 -8.13 -1.08
C GLU A 222 -7.26 -7.71 -0.73
N LEU A 223 -7.42 -6.76 0.21
CA LEU A 223 -8.74 -6.25 0.60
C LEU A 223 -9.48 -5.62 -0.61
N TRP A 224 -8.74 -5.07 -1.56
CA TRP A 224 -9.27 -4.49 -2.79
C TRP A 224 -9.43 -5.48 -3.95
N GLY A 225 -9.07 -6.75 -3.78
CA GLY A 225 -9.07 -7.75 -4.83
C GLY A 225 -8.04 -7.50 -5.94
N VAL A 226 -6.96 -6.77 -5.63
CA VAL A 226 -5.81 -6.56 -6.53
C VAL A 226 -4.76 -7.61 -6.19
N ASP A 227 -4.23 -8.29 -7.22
CA ASP A 227 -3.18 -9.29 -7.05
C ASP A 227 -1.91 -8.69 -6.40
N ASN A 228 -1.46 -9.27 -5.29
CA ASN A 228 -0.22 -8.88 -4.61
C ASN A 228 1.00 -8.93 -5.52
N ASN A 229 1.01 -9.79 -6.53
CA ASN A 229 2.10 -9.82 -7.48
C ASN A 229 2.18 -8.54 -8.31
N TYR A 230 1.07 -7.80 -8.50
CA TYR A 230 1.13 -6.43 -9.02
C TYR A 230 1.96 -5.53 -8.11
N VAL A 231 1.72 -5.53 -6.79
CA VAL A 231 2.47 -4.73 -5.81
C VAL A 231 3.96 -5.10 -5.84
N ARG A 232 4.29 -6.40 -5.88
CA ARG A 232 5.68 -6.87 -5.98
C ARG A 232 6.39 -6.36 -7.25
N ARG A 233 5.71 -6.37 -8.41
CA ARG A 233 6.27 -5.77 -9.64
C ARG A 233 6.49 -4.27 -9.51
N GLN A 234 5.56 -3.54 -8.89
CA GLN A 234 5.74 -2.11 -8.62
C GLN A 234 6.89 -1.85 -7.64
N TYR A 235 7.08 -2.73 -6.65
CA TYR A 235 8.16 -2.64 -5.68
C TYR A 235 9.53 -2.80 -6.35
N VAL A 236 9.70 -3.84 -7.17
CA VAL A 236 10.94 -4.02 -7.95
C VAL A 236 11.18 -2.86 -8.91
N THR A 237 10.13 -2.38 -9.58
CA THR A 237 10.23 -1.19 -10.44
C THR A 237 10.68 0.03 -9.63
N GLY A 238 10.16 0.23 -8.43
CA GLY A 238 10.53 1.33 -7.54
C GLY A 238 11.98 1.23 -7.03
N LEU A 239 12.40 0.06 -6.57
CA LEU A 239 13.79 -0.21 -6.17
C LEU A 239 14.77 0.08 -7.31
N TYR A 240 14.48 -0.49 -8.49
CA TYR A 240 15.27 -0.24 -9.68
C TYR A 240 15.17 1.22 -10.15
N HIS A 241 14.07 1.90 -9.93
CA HIS A 241 13.99 3.32 -10.25
C HIS A 241 14.91 4.15 -9.33
N MET A 242 15.01 3.81 -8.04
CA MET A 242 15.78 4.55 -7.04
C MET A 242 17.27 4.16 -6.96
N GLY A 243 17.72 3.15 -7.70
CA GLY A 243 19.12 2.72 -7.70
C GLY A 243 19.44 1.55 -6.77
N TYR A 244 18.43 0.95 -6.14
CA TYR A 244 18.58 -0.19 -5.22
C TYR A 244 18.59 -1.52 -5.99
N ASP A 245 19.53 -1.66 -6.93
CA ASP A 245 19.55 -2.76 -7.91
C ASP A 245 19.71 -4.13 -7.24
N GLU A 246 20.55 -4.25 -6.21
CA GLU A 246 20.74 -5.51 -5.46
C GLU A 246 19.45 -5.94 -4.74
N LEU A 247 18.77 -4.99 -4.10
CA LEU A 247 17.47 -5.24 -3.46
C LEU A 247 16.43 -5.66 -4.52
N ALA A 248 16.43 -5.02 -5.69
CA ALA A 248 15.54 -5.38 -6.79
C ALA A 248 15.77 -6.83 -7.26
N VAL A 249 17.04 -7.24 -7.42
CA VAL A 249 17.42 -8.62 -7.81
C VAL A 249 16.94 -9.66 -6.79
N ASN A 250 17.04 -9.36 -5.50
CA ASN A 250 16.59 -10.28 -4.44
C ASN A 250 15.08 -10.57 -4.53
N ILE A 251 14.28 -9.55 -4.86
CA ILE A 251 12.82 -9.69 -4.97
C ILE A 251 12.39 -10.29 -6.31
N LEU A 252 13.15 -10.10 -7.40
CA LEU A 252 12.85 -10.68 -8.72
C LEU A 252 12.58 -12.19 -8.67
N GLY A 253 13.25 -12.93 -7.78
CA GLY A 253 13.05 -14.37 -7.59
C GLY A 253 11.63 -14.78 -7.20
N LEU A 254 10.86 -13.86 -6.60
CA LEU A 254 9.53 -14.11 -6.03
C LEU A 254 8.38 -13.67 -6.95
N ILE A 255 8.70 -13.07 -8.10
CA ILE A 255 7.70 -12.51 -9.02
C ILE A 255 7.10 -13.61 -9.91
N THR A 256 5.77 -13.67 -9.96
CA THR A 256 5.08 -14.42 -11.01
C THR A 256 4.91 -13.53 -12.24
N GLU A 257 4.90 -14.11 -13.45
CA GLU A 257 4.76 -13.34 -14.70
C GLU A 257 5.79 -12.20 -14.89
N PRO A 258 7.10 -12.51 -14.84
CA PRO A 258 8.17 -11.52 -14.99
C PRO A 258 8.11 -10.73 -16.31
N GLN A 259 7.44 -11.26 -17.35
CA GLN A 259 7.24 -10.57 -18.62
C GLN A 259 6.53 -9.23 -18.49
N LEU A 260 5.63 -9.08 -17.50
CA LEU A 260 4.90 -7.83 -17.27
C LEU A 260 5.76 -6.73 -16.65
N LEU A 261 6.90 -7.10 -16.06
CA LEU A 261 7.85 -6.16 -15.45
C LEU A 261 8.85 -5.59 -16.47
N LEU A 262 9.14 -6.35 -17.52
CA LEU A 262 10.18 -6.03 -18.51
C LEU A 262 10.02 -4.64 -19.16
N PRO A 263 8.83 -4.19 -19.60
CA PRO A 263 8.69 -2.87 -20.22
C PRO A 263 9.10 -1.73 -19.29
N SER A 264 8.71 -1.81 -18.00
CA SER A 264 9.03 -0.79 -17.00
C SER A 264 10.53 -0.77 -16.67
N VAL A 265 11.14 -1.96 -16.53
CA VAL A 265 12.59 -2.07 -16.29
C VAL A 265 13.38 -1.52 -17.49
N LEU A 266 13.03 -1.91 -18.71
CA LEU A 266 13.67 -1.39 -19.93
C LEU A 266 13.57 0.12 -20.04
N ALA A 267 12.41 0.71 -19.74
CA ALA A 267 12.24 2.17 -19.77
C ALA A 267 13.18 2.88 -18.78
N ILE A 268 13.41 2.30 -17.60
CA ILE A 268 14.38 2.82 -16.63
C ILE A 268 15.81 2.61 -17.15
N THR A 269 16.13 1.40 -17.65
CA THR A 269 17.48 1.09 -18.15
C THR A 269 17.90 2.02 -19.28
N ILE A 270 17.03 2.29 -20.25
CA ILE A 270 17.34 3.19 -21.38
C ILE A 270 17.67 4.60 -20.87
N GLN A 271 16.96 5.10 -19.86
CA GLN A 271 17.24 6.40 -19.25
C GLN A 271 18.58 6.41 -18.51
N ARG A 272 18.89 5.33 -17.78
CA ARG A 272 20.18 5.16 -17.10
C ARG A 272 21.35 5.12 -18.09
N LEU A 273 21.22 4.37 -19.17
CA LEU A 273 22.22 4.29 -20.24
C LEU A 273 22.43 5.66 -20.90
N LYS A 274 21.35 6.39 -21.18
CA LYS A 274 21.45 7.72 -21.78
C LYS A 274 22.28 8.65 -20.91
N ARG A 275 22.06 8.63 -19.60
CA ARG A 275 22.87 9.42 -18.64
C ARG A 275 24.31 8.97 -18.55
N SER A 276 24.54 7.66 -18.55
CA SER A 276 25.90 7.12 -18.55
C SER A 276 26.66 7.58 -19.80
N LEU A 277 26.00 7.61 -20.95
CA LEU A 277 26.57 8.12 -22.19
C LEU A 277 26.84 9.63 -22.11
N GLU A 278 25.87 10.43 -21.65
CA GLU A 278 26.02 11.89 -21.50
C GLU A 278 27.15 12.28 -20.53
N ASN A 279 27.43 11.44 -19.53
CA ASN A 279 28.48 11.67 -18.52
C ASN A 279 29.81 10.97 -18.84
N SER A 280 29.89 10.16 -19.90
CA SER A 280 31.11 9.44 -20.28
C SER A 280 32.13 10.38 -20.93
N THR A 281 33.42 10.18 -20.65
CA THR A 281 34.51 10.88 -21.33
C THR A 281 34.77 10.33 -22.74
N ASN A 282 34.32 9.10 -23.03
CA ASN A 282 34.58 8.39 -24.29
C ASN A 282 33.30 8.22 -25.12
N GLN A 283 32.47 9.27 -25.20
CA GLN A 283 31.18 9.23 -25.91
C GLN A 283 31.31 8.72 -27.37
N PRO A 284 32.29 9.14 -28.18
CA PRO A 284 32.38 8.72 -29.58
C PRO A 284 32.54 7.19 -29.73
N GLU A 285 33.33 6.56 -28.86
CA GLU A 285 33.57 5.12 -28.90
C GLU A 285 32.30 4.34 -28.53
N TRP A 286 31.59 4.80 -27.49
CA TRP A 286 30.30 4.25 -27.09
C TRP A 286 29.23 4.37 -28.19
N ILE A 287 29.20 5.50 -28.90
CA ILE A 287 28.23 5.71 -29.99
C ILE A 287 28.50 4.75 -31.16
N VAL A 288 29.77 4.48 -31.46
CA VAL A 288 30.17 3.57 -32.55
C VAL A 288 29.94 2.10 -32.18
N SER A 289 30.12 1.72 -30.93
CA SER A 289 29.88 0.34 -30.47
C SER A 289 28.39 0.01 -30.27
N MET A 290 27.54 1.01 -30.05
CA MET A 290 26.11 0.78 -29.82
C MET A 290 25.30 0.52 -31.10
N PRO A 291 24.39 -0.48 -31.09
CA PRO A 291 23.50 -0.72 -32.22
C PRO A 291 22.62 0.50 -32.54
N PRO A 292 22.45 0.88 -33.83
CA PRO A 292 21.76 2.11 -34.22
C PRO A 292 20.32 2.25 -33.70
N GLN A 293 19.63 1.12 -33.54
CA GLN A 293 18.25 1.08 -33.03
C GLN A 293 18.17 1.46 -31.54
N LEU A 294 19.13 0.99 -30.73
CA LEU A 294 19.22 1.32 -29.31
C LEU A 294 19.63 2.78 -29.14
N TYR A 295 20.64 3.23 -29.88
CA TYR A 295 21.09 4.63 -29.85
C TYR A 295 19.95 5.59 -30.20
N LYS A 296 19.19 5.32 -31.28
CA LYS A 296 18.02 6.13 -31.65
C LYS A 296 16.95 6.16 -30.55
N LYS A 297 16.70 5.01 -29.89
CA LYS A 297 15.72 4.92 -28.80
C LYS A 297 16.18 5.72 -27.57
N MET A 298 17.46 5.68 -27.23
CA MET A 298 18.04 6.50 -26.16
C MET A 298 17.91 7.99 -26.48
N GLN A 299 18.30 8.44 -27.67
CA GLN A 299 18.20 9.85 -28.05
C GLN A 299 16.78 10.41 -27.90
N ASN A 300 15.78 9.65 -28.35
CA ASN A 300 14.37 10.02 -28.26
C ASN A 300 13.76 9.92 -26.84
N THR A 301 14.47 9.35 -25.87
CA THR A 301 13.96 9.17 -24.52
C THR A 301 14.15 10.45 -23.69
N ILE A 302 13.07 10.93 -23.06
CA ILE A 302 13.11 12.05 -22.13
C ILE A 302 13.62 11.54 -20.78
N LEU A 303 14.59 12.25 -20.19
CA LEU A 303 15.18 11.87 -18.89
C LEU A 303 14.27 12.28 -17.74
N ASP A 304 13.95 11.34 -16.85
CA ASP A 304 13.28 11.60 -15.58
C ASP A 304 14.31 12.01 -14.51
N PRO A 305 14.31 13.26 -14.02
CA PRO A 305 15.29 13.76 -13.04
C PRO A 305 15.31 12.96 -11.72
N SER A 306 14.26 12.19 -11.42
CA SER A 306 14.18 11.38 -10.20
C SER A 306 14.92 10.05 -10.27
N ILE A 307 15.34 9.60 -11.46
CA ILE A 307 16.25 8.46 -11.58
C ILE A 307 17.64 8.91 -11.06
N PRO A 308 18.47 8.06 -10.44
CA PRO A 308 19.85 8.42 -10.10
C PRO A 308 20.70 8.77 -11.33
N ALA A 309 21.65 9.70 -11.17
CA ALA A 309 22.49 10.17 -12.27
C ALA A 309 23.64 9.19 -12.64
N GLN A 310 24.06 8.35 -11.69
CA GLN A 310 25.21 7.44 -11.83
C GLN A 310 24.91 6.04 -11.27
N PRO A 311 23.90 5.31 -11.80
CA PRO A 311 23.74 3.91 -11.47
C PRO A 311 24.92 3.11 -12.06
N SER A 312 25.40 2.10 -11.35
CA SER A 312 26.43 1.23 -11.90
C SER A 312 25.88 0.48 -13.11
N LEU A 313 26.62 0.49 -14.22
CA LEU A 313 26.27 -0.27 -15.42
C LEU A 313 26.30 -1.78 -15.14
N SER A 314 27.18 -2.24 -14.25
CA SER A 314 27.27 -3.65 -13.87
C SER A 314 26.00 -4.12 -13.14
N THR A 315 25.51 -3.33 -12.18
CA THR A 315 24.28 -3.66 -11.44
C THR A 315 23.03 -3.47 -12.29
N THR A 316 23.05 -2.49 -13.19
CA THR A 316 22.00 -2.26 -14.20
C THR A 316 21.85 -3.47 -15.12
N THR A 317 22.97 -4.03 -15.58
CA THR A 317 23.02 -5.22 -16.44
C THR A 317 22.59 -6.48 -15.68
N LEU A 318 23.00 -6.63 -14.41
CA LEU A 318 22.61 -7.75 -13.55
C LEU A 318 21.08 -7.87 -13.41
N VAL A 319 20.37 -6.76 -13.19
CA VAL A 319 18.90 -6.75 -13.10
C VAL A 319 18.26 -7.24 -14.39
N LEU A 320 18.73 -6.75 -15.54
CA LEU A 320 18.22 -7.17 -16.86
C LEU A 320 18.52 -8.65 -17.13
N GLN A 321 19.76 -9.10 -16.91
CA GLN A 321 20.15 -10.50 -17.08
C GLN A 321 19.27 -11.43 -16.24
N LYS A 322 19.06 -11.09 -14.96
CA LYS A 322 18.20 -11.87 -14.06
C LYS A 322 16.77 -11.93 -14.57
N LEU A 323 16.20 -10.79 -14.99
CA LEU A 323 14.84 -10.70 -15.48
C LEU A 323 14.63 -11.51 -16.77
N VAL A 324 15.51 -11.34 -17.76
CA VAL A 324 15.46 -12.09 -19.03
C VAL A 324 15.57 -13.59 -18.80
N SER A 325 16.45 -14.03 -17.89
CA SER A 325 16.63 -15.46 -17.57
C SER A 325 15.38 -16.14 -17.00
N GLN A 326 14.50 -15.39 -16.33
CA GLN A 326 13.23 -15.89 -15.81
C GLN A 326 12.13 -15.93 -16.88
N ILE A 327 12.20 -15.02 -17.84
CA ILE A 327 11.22 -14.86 -18.92
C ILE A 327 11.38 -15.94 -20.00
N ALA A 328 12.62 -16.34 -20.32
CA ALA A 328 12.97 -17.30 -21.38
C ALA A 328 12.35 -18.71 -21.23
N LYS A 329 11.52 -18.96 -20.21
CA LYS A 329 10.91 -20.26 -19.89
C LYS A 329 9.44 -20.42 -20.32
N LYS A 330 8.82 -19.44 -21.02
CA LYS A 330 7.39 -19.54 -21.43
C LYS A 330 7.13 -18.96 -22.84
N THR A 331 6.10 -19.46 -23.52
CA THR A 331 5.56 -18.95 -24.79
C THR A 331 5.05 -17.52 -24.62
N MET A 332 5.44 -16.62 -25.53
CA MET A 332 5.23 -15.17 -25.41
C MET A 332 4.76 -14.55 -26.73
N ASP A 333 4.04 -13.43 -26.61
CA ASP A 333 3.60 -12.62 -27.75
C ASP A 333 4.77 -11.87 -28.44
N ALA A 334 4.47 -11.25 -29.59
CA ALA A 334 5.46 -10.58 -30.42
C ALA A 334 6.07 -9.33 -29.78
N GLU A 335 5.30 -8.59 -28.97
CA GLU A 335 5.77 -7.37 -28.31
C GLU A 335 6.76 -7.71 -27.19
N ALA A 336 6.44 -8.73 -26.41
CA ALA A 336 7.31 -9.21 -25.35
C ALA A 336 8.60 -9.81 -25.92
N MET A 337 8.54 -10.48 -27.09
CA MET A 337 9.73 -10.93 -27.81
C MET A 337 10.62 -9.77 -28.30
N GLN A 338 10.03 -8.65 -28.74
CA GLN A 338 10.78 -7.46 -29.11
C GLN A 338 11.48 -6.82 -27.89
N ASN A 339 10.79 -6.77 -26.75
CA ASN A 339 11.36 -6.26 -25.51
C ASN A 339 12.51 -7.14 -24.99
N ILE A 340 12.42 -8.47 -25.13
CA ILE A 340 13.52 -9.39 -24.77
C ILE A 340 14.74 -9.13 -25.65
N LYS A 341 14.57 -9.07 -26.97
CA LYS A 341 15.69 -8.78 -27.89
C LYS A 341 16.37 -7.45 -27.59
N LEU A 342 15.59 -6.45 -27.20
CA LEU A 342 16.14 -5.16 -26.78
C LEU A 342 16.92 -5.26 -25.47
N ALA A 343 16.44 -6.07 -24.51
CA ALA A 343 17.14 -6.31 -23.25
C ALA A 343 18.48 -7.05 -23.49
N GLU A 344 18.48 -8.09 -24.31
CA GLU A 344 19.68 -8.84 -24.71
C GLU A 344 20.71 -7.93 -25.37
N LEU A 345 20.27 -7.09 -26.32
CA LEU A 345 21.12 -6.14 -27.00
C LEU A 345 21.71 -5.09 -26.05
N ILE A 346 20.95 -4.64 -25.04
CA ILE A 346 21.47 -3.77 -23.98
C ILE A 346 22.55 -4.48 -23.16
N ILE A 347 22.32 -5.73 -22.78
CA ILE A 347 23.27 -6.54 -21.98
C ILE A 347 24.59 -6.66 -22.75
N GLU A 348 24.55 -7.07 -24.02
CA GLU A 348 25.73 -7.20 -24.88
C GLU A 348 26.48 -5.87 -25.04
N SER A 349 25.75 -4.75 -25.16
CA SER A 349 26.36 -3.43 -25.35
C SER A 349 27.03 -2.88 -24.09
N CYS A 350 26.71 -3.40 -22.89
CA CYS A 350 27.30 -2.99 -21.62
C CYS A 350 28.47 -3.87 -21.18
N GLU A 351 28.72 -4.99 -21.85
CA GLU A 351 29.84 -5.90 -21.62
C GLU A 351 31.12 -5.52 -22.42
N LEU A 352 30.99 -4.56 -23.35
CA LEU A 352 32.06 -3.93 -24.12
C LEU A 352 32.59 -2.67 -23.41
#